data_AF-A0A935RRC2-F1
#
_entry.id   AF-A0A935RRC2-F1
#
_cell.length_a   1.000
_cell.length_b   1.000
_cell.length_c   1.000
_cell.angle_alpha   90.00
_cell.angle_beta   90.00
_cell.angle_gamma   90.00
#
_symmetry.space_group_name_H-M   'P 1'
#
loop_
_entity.id
_entity.type
_entity.pdbx_description
1 polymer ?
#
loop_
_entity_poly.entity_id
_entity_poly.type
_entity_poly.pdbx_seq_one_letter_code
_entity_poly.pdbx_strand_id
1 'polypeptide(L)'
;MKTLIINIPFAGFYETRWNDGLDSVEEYTVEALEEEHKTGNIADLIWQCANYYKSYQHVAEEFVDYFNDYIKEEYELDLDLKFESMTSPREYNFDTDRIFCFITPENVQKLFDATSTPALRQAIAERFTSRSGFISSYPNRLEDWDADPTTWDHNQLGTLLVALLADAEDYEREIWERMSDRNVFDSAFDNCVDWEKFDALLKEE
;
A
#
# COMPACT_ATOMS: atom_id res chain seq x y z
N MET A 1 8.20 21.83 -11.80
CA MET A 1 6.86 21.98 -11.18
C MET A 1 7.00 21.62 -9.72
N LYS A 2 6.23 22.24 -8.82
CA LYS A 2 6.17 21.81 -7.42
C LYS A 2 5.40 20.49 -7.37
N THR A 3 5.96 19.48 -6.73
CA THR A 3 5.31 18.18 -6.51
C THR A 3 4.99 18.08 -5.02
N LEU A 4 3.81 17.57 -4.68
CA LEU A 4 3.40 17.32 -3.30
C LEU A 4 3.49 15.82 -3.01
N ILE A 5 3.45 15.47 -1.72
CA ILE A 5 3.38 14.08 -1.27
C ILE A 5 1.99 13.87 -0.67
N ILE A 6 1.33 12.78 -1.07
CA ILE A 6 0.06 12.31 -0.53
C ILE A 6 0.24 10.92 0.06
N ASN A 7 -0.37 10.65 1.21
CA ASN A 7 -0.46 9.31 1.77
C ASN A 7 -1.74 8.64 1.27
N ILE A 8 -1.63 7.55 0.51
CA ILE A 8 -2.81 6.87 -0.02
C ILE A 8 -3.39 5.89 1.01
N PRO A 9 -4.72 5.67 1.02
CA PRO A 9 -5.35 4.67 1.88
C PRO A 9 -4.90 3.26 1.50
N PHE A 10 -4.22 2.59 2.44
CA PHE A 10 -3.72 1.23 2.32
C PHE A 10 -3.84 0.55 3.69
N ALA A 11 -4.40 -0.65 3.75
CA ALA A 11 -4.58 -1.40 4.98
C ALA A 11 -3.25 -1.85 5.63
N GLY A 12 -2.15 -1.78 4.87
CA GLY A 12 -0.84 -2.26 5.27
C GLY A 12 -0.70 -3.77 5.09
N PHE A 13 0.47 -4.35 5.37
CA PHE A 13 0.70 -5.78 5.17
C PHE A 13 0.23 -6.61 6.36
N TYR A 14 0.50 -6.14 7.58
CA TYR A 14 0.30 -6.92 8.82
C TYR A 14 -1.15 -7.39 9.02
N GLU A 15 -1.34 -8.71 9.13
CA GLU A 15 -2.65 -9.37 9.29
C GLU A 15 -3.67 -9.01 8.19
N THR A 16 -3.20 -8.83 6.95
CA THR A 16 -4.05 -8.53 5.79
C THR A 16 -3.85 -9.52 4.64
N ARG A 17 -4.78 -9.47 3.68
CA ARG A 17 -4.72 -10.18 2.39
C ARG A 17 -3.42 -9.95 1.60
N TRP A 18 -2.77 -8.80 1.81
CA TRP A 18 -1.51 -8.48 1.14
C TRP A 18 -0.37 -9.38 1.61
N ASN A 19 -0.30 -9.65 2.92
CA ASN A 19 0.66 -10.61 3.46
C ASN A 19 0.24 -12.05 3.14
N ASP A 20 -1.06 -12.38 3.26
CA ASP A 20 -1.56 -13.71 2.92
C ASP A 20 -1.23 -14.12 1.47
N GLY A 21 -1.28 -13.16 0.53
CA GLY A 21 -0.91 -13.38 -0.86
C GLY A 21 0.58 -13.71 -1.05
N LEU A 22 1.46 -13.03 -0.31
CA LEU A 22 2.90 -13.30 -0.34
C LEU A 22 3.23 -14.65 0.32
N ASP A 23 2.63 -14.92 1.49
CA ASP A 23 2.82 -16.17 2.23
C ASP A 23 2.37 -17.37 1.38
N SER A 24 1.21 -17.24 0.71
CA SER A 24 0.70 -18.29 -0.19
C SER A 24 1.67 -18.61 -1.32
N VAL A 25 2.34 -17.59 -1.87
CA VAL A 25 3.33 -17.76 -2.94
C VAL A 25 4.57 -18.49 -2.44
N GLU A 26 5.07 -18.09 -1.28
CA GLU A 26 6.21 -18.74 -0.65
C GLU A 26 5.92 -20.20 -0.35
N GLU A 27 4.77 -20.49 0.27
CA GLU A 27 4.36 -21.85 0.62
C GLU A 27 4.35 -22.79 -0.59
N TYR A 28 3.65 -22.41 -1.68
CA TYR A 28 3.60 -23.29 -2.85
C TYR A 28 4.97 -23.41 -3.53
N THR A 29 5.80 -22.37 -3.50
CA THR A 29 7.14 -22.39 -4.11
C THR A 29 8.07 -23.33 -3.37
N VAL A 30 8.03 -23.28 -2.03
CA VAL A 30 8.75 -24.22 -1.16
C VAL A 30 8.30 -25.64 -1.46
N GLU A 31 6.99 -25.92 -1.41
CA GLU A 31 6.46 -27.27 -1.66
C GLU A 31 6.90 -27.84 -3.01
N ALA A 32 6.86 -27.03 -4.07
CA ALA A 32 7.25 -27.44 -5.41
C ALA A 32 8.75 -27.78 -5.51
N LEU A 33 9.62 -26.94 -4.93
CA LEU A 33 11.06 -27.14 -4.93
C LEU A 33 11.48 -28.33 -4.03
N GLU A 34 10.77 -28.55 -2.91
CA GLU A 34 11.00 -29.72 -2.05
C GLU A 34 10.68 -31.02 -2.78
N GLU A 35 9.59 -31.06 -3.55
CA GLU A 35 9.25 -32.21 -4.39
C GLU A 35 10.28 -32.44 -5.50
N GLU A 36 10.73 -31.37 -6.17
CA GLU A 36 11.73 -31.44 -7.25
C GLU A 36 13.08 -31.96 -6.74
N HIS A 37 13.60 -31.37 -5.67
CA HIS A 37 14.93 -31.67 -5.14
C HIS A 37 14.95 -32.80 -4.12
N LYS A 38 13.78 -33.27 -3.68
CA LYS A 38 13.60 -34.36 -2.70
C LYS A 38 14.33 -34.08 -1.37
N THR A 39 14.25 -32.83 -0.92
CA THR A 39 14.80 -32.34 0.35
C THR A 39 13.73 -31.52 1.08
N GLY A 40 13.81 -31.47 2.41
CA GLY A 40 12.91 -30.65 3.25
C GLY A 40 13.57 -29.38 3.80
N ASN A 41 14.70 -28.97 3.21
CA ASN A 41 15.51 -27.84 3.66
C ASN A 41 15.27 -26.57 2.82
N ILE A 42 14.33 -26.59 1.87
CA ILE A 42 14.16 -25.49 0.91
C ILE A 42 13.74 -24.19 1.62
N ALA A 43 12.82 -24.26 2.57
CA ALA A 43 12.38 -23.09 3.33
C ALA A 43 13.57 -22.38 4.02
N ASP A 44 14.46 -23.14 4.66
CA ASP A 44 15.65 -22.60 5.32
C ASP A 44 16.64 -21.98 4.32
N LEU A 45 16.76 -22.53 3.12
CA LEU A 45 17.60 -21.98 2.05
C LEU A 45 17.02 -20.67 1.49
N ILE A 46 15.72 -20.62 1.23
CA ILE A 46 15.01 -19.42 0.80
C ILE A 46 15.17 -18.33 1.85
N TRP A 47 14.93 -18.63 3.13
CA TRP A 47 15.09 -17.68 4.23
C TRP A 47 16.48 -17.04 4.27
N GLN A 48 17.54 -17.80 3.96
CA GLN A 48 18.91 -17.30 3.90
C GLN A 48 19.21 -16.41 2.69
N CYS A 49 18.38 -16.48 1.65
CA CYS A 49 18.56 -15.79 0.37
C CYS A 49 17.52 -14.69 0.13
N ALA A 50 16.46 -14.65 0.92
CA ALA A 50 15.35 -13.72 0.78
C ALA A 50 15.63 -12.36 1.44
N ASN A 51 15.12 -11.31 0.80
CA ASN A 51 14.96 -9.99 1.38
C ASN A 51 13.49 -9.55 1.26
N TYR A 52 12.68 -9.95 2.24
CA TYR A 52 11.22 -9.70 2.25
C TYR A 52 10.82 -8.23 2.20
N TYR A 53 11.72 -7.30 2.56
CA TYR A 53 11.43 -5.89 2.33
C TYR A 53 11.23 -5.57 0.84
N LYS A 54 11.93 -6.27 -0.06
CA LYS A 54 11.77 -6.11 -1.51
C LYS A 54 10.41 -6.58 -2.01
N SER A 55 9.85 -7.66 -1.46
CA SER A 55 8.51 -8.12 -1.87
C SER A 55 7.45 -7.11 -1.44
N TYR A 56 7.51 -6.62 -0.20
CA TYR A 56 6.60 -5.56 0.28
C TYR A 56 6.72 -4.28 -0.55
N GLN A 57 7.95 -3.85 -0.86
CA GLN A 57 8.17 -2.68 -1.70
C GLN A 57 7.59 -2.87 -3.11
N HIS A 58 7.79 -4.03 -3.73
CA HIS A 58 7.23 -4.33 -5.05
C HIS A 58 5.69 -4.30 -5.05
N VAL A 59 5.06 -4.93 -4.05
CA VAL A 59 3.59 -4.90 -3.91
C VAL A 59 3.10 -3.46 -3.69
N ALA A 60 3.80 -2.65 -2.90
CA ALA A 60 3.44 -1.26 -2.68
C ALA A 60 3.57 -0.39 -3.94
N GLU A 61 4.62 -0.61 -4.74
CA GLU A 61 4.81 0.06 -6.04
C GLU A 61 3.68 -0.29 -7.01
N GLU A 62 3.38 -1.58 -7.20
CA GLU A 62 2.30 -2.06 -8.05
C GLU A 62 0.93 -1.57 -7.55
N PHE A 63 0.69 -1.59 -6.24
CA PHE A 63 -0.55 -1.10 -5.65
C PHE A 63 -0.86 0.34 -6.06
N VAL A 64 0.15 1.22 -6.19
CA VAL A 64 -0.06 2.60 -6.66
C VAL A 64 -0.64 2.63 -8.08
N ASP A 65 -0.14 1.78 -8.97
CA ASP A 65 -0.61 1.73 -10.35
C ASP A 65 -2.05 1.18 -10.43
N TYR A 66 -2.35 0.09 -9.72
CA TYR A 66 -3.73 -0.43 -9.67
C TYR A 66 -4.70 0.51 -8.92
N PHE A 67 -4.21 1.24 -7.92
CA PHE A 67 -5.01 2.25 -7.24
C PHE A 67 -5.33 3.43 -8.16
N ASN A 68 -4.38 3.89 -8.98
CA ASN A 68 -4.65 4.88 -10.03
C ASN A 68 -5.70 4.38 -11.01
N ASP A 69 -5.57 3.13 -11.49
CA ASP A 69 -6.53 2.53 -12.41
C ASP A 69 -7.93 2.46 -11.78
N TYR A 70 -8.03 2.01 -10.53
CA TYR A 70 -9.30 1.97 -9.79
C TYR A 70 -9.95 3.35 -9.69
N ILE A 71 -9.20 4.37 -9.25
CA ILE A 71 -9.72 5.74 -9.13
C ILE A 71 -10.16 6.28 -10.48
N LYS A 72 -9.41 5.97 -11.55
CA LYS A 72 -9.74 6.40 -12.90
C LYS A 72 -10.99 5.73 -13.45
N GLU A 73 -11.18 4.44 -13.18
CA GLU A 73 -12.33 3.66 -13.66
C GLU A 73 -13.60 4.01 -12.87
N GLU A 74 -13.53 4.08 -11.55
CA GLU A 74 -14.71 4.26 -10.69
C GLU A 74 -15.13 5.73 -10.51
N TYR A 75 -14.18 6.66 -10.56
CA TYR A 75 -14.43 8.09 -10.30
C TYR A 75 -14.14 8.99 -11.50
N GLU A 76 -13.78 8.41 -12.66
CA GLU A 76 -13.38 9.14 -13.87
C GLU A 76 -12.28 10.19 -13.60
N LEU A 77 -11.41 9.90 -12.62
CA LEU A 77 -10.41 10.84 -12.11
C LEU A 77 -8.99 10.31 -12.33
N ASP A 78 -8.22 11.00 -13.16
CA ASP A 78 -6.81 10.65 -13.40
C ASP A 78 -5.89 11.49 -12.51
N LEU A 79 -5.40 10.87 -11.44
CA LEU A 79 -4.52 11.51 -10.46
C LEU A 79 -3.03 11.40 -10.81
N ASP A 80 -2.67 10.52 -11.74
CA ASP A 80 -1.28 10.23 -12.14
C ASP A 80 -0.33 10.09 -10.94
N LEU A 81 -0.77 9.38 -9.88
CA LEU A 81 0.06 9.18 -8.69
C LEU A 81 1.32 8.41 -9.06
N LYS A 82 2.46 8.81 -8.51
CA LYS A 82 3.72 8.07 -8.68
C LYS A 82 4.23 7.63 -7.32
N PHE A 83 4.58 6.36 -7.19
CA PHE A 83 5.18 5.84 -5.97
C PHE A 83 6.38 6.69 -5.56
N GLU A 84 6.43 7.08 -4.29
CA GLU A 84 7.54 7.81 -3.70
C GLU A 84 8.28 6.93 -2.69
N SER A 85 7.54 6.44 -1.70
CA SER A 85 8.09 5.57 -0.67
C SER A 85 7.02 4.76 0.03
N MET A 86 7.47 3.73 0.75
CA MET A 86 6.69 3.02 1.73
C MET A 86 7.39 3.11 3.09
N THR A 87 6.61 3.28 4.15
CA THR A 87 7.13 3.22 5.51
C THR A 87 6.47 2.10 6.29
N SER A 88 7.28 1.32 7.01
CA SER A 88 6.83 0.30 7.94
C SER A 88 6.98 0.81 9.38
N PRO A 89 5.97 0.62 10.24
CA PRO A 89 6.05 1.04 11.64
C PRO A 89 7.01 0.15 12.41
N ARG A 90 7.57 0.68 13.50
CA ARG A 90 8.35 -0.13 14.43
C ARG A 90 7.48 -1.12 15.21
N GLU A 91 6.24 -0.72 15.51
CA GLU A 91 5.31 -1.47 16.35
C GLU A 91 3.95 -1.55 15.64
N TYR A 92 3.68 -2.70 15.01
CA TYR A 92 2.47 -2.95 14.23
C TYR A 92 1.17 -2.98 15.05
N ASN A 93 1.26 -3.06 16.38
CA ASN A 93 0.10 -2.97 17.27
C ASN A 93 -0.53 -1.57 17.32
N PHE A 94 0.14 -0.55 16.77
CA PHE A 94 -0.30 0.84 16.85
C PHE A 94 -0.48 1.53 15.49
N ASP A 95 0.16 1.01 14.45
CA ASP A 95 0.14 1.56 13.10
C ASP A 95 0.46 0.42 12.10
N THR A 96 0.31 0.68 10.82
CA THR A 96 0.59 -0.29 9.75
C THR A 96 1.43 0.34 8.64
N ASP A 97 1.77 -0.41 7.61
CA ASP A 97 2.53 0.11 6.48
C ASP A 97 1.76 1.22 5.76
N ARG A 98 2.50 2.24 5.30
CA ARG A 98 1.93 3.41 4.64
C ARG A 98 2.63 3.65 3.31
N ILE A 99 1.85 4.02 2.30
CA ILE A 99 2.33 4.28 0.95
C ILE A 99 2.19 5.78 0.64
N PHE A 100 3.30 6.38 0.23
CA PHE A 100 3.39 7.78 -0.15
C PHE A 100 3.59 7.89 -1.66
N CYS A 101 2.86 8.82 -2.26
CA CYS A 101 2.91 9.10 -3.68
C CYS A 101 3.19 10.57 -3.94
N PHE A 102 3.87 10.84 -5.04
CA PHE A 102 3.91 12.15 -5.65
C PHE A 102 2.57 12.47 -6.33
N ILE A 103 2.11 13.71 -6.14
CA ILE A 103 0.93 14.27 -6.82
C ILE A 103 1.19 15.72 -7.23
N THR A 104 0.62 16.14 -8.36
CA THR A 104 0.71 17.52 -8.83
C THR A 104 -0.31 18.43 -8.14
N PRO A 105 -0.05 19.75 -8.00
CA PRO A 105 -1.03 20.69 -7.45
C PRO A 105 -2.35 20.71 -8.25
N GLU A 106 -2.27 20.50 -9.57
CA GLU A 106 -3.44 20.40 -10.43
C GLU A 106 -4.32 19.20 -10.06
N ASN A 107 -3.70 18.03 -9.87
CA ASN A 107 -4.44 16.81 -9.50
C ASN A 107 -4.93 16.85 -8.04
N VAL A 108 -4.23 17.56 -7.14
CA VAL A 108 -4.76 17.88 -5.79
C VAL A 108 -6.05 18.67 -5.91
N GLN A 109 -6.10 19.70 -6.77
CA GLN A 109 -7.32 20.49 -6.95
C GLN A 109 -8.45 19.65 -7.55
N LYS A 110 -8.16 18.81 -8.56
CA LYS A 110 -9.15 17.89 -9.13
C LYS A 110 -9.73 16.94 -8.08
N LEU A 111 -8.86 16.36 -7.25
CA LEU A 111 -9.27 15.48 -6.14
C LEU A 111 -10.16 16.22 -5.13
N PHE A 112 -9.76 17.44 -4.75
CA PHE A 112 -10.53 18.27 -3.84
C PHE A 112 -11.92 18.59 -4.40
N ASP A 113 -11.99 18.99 -5.68
CA ASP A 113 -13.24 19.33 -6.36
C ASP A 113 -14.18 18.11 -6.53
N ALA A 114 -13.60 16.92 -6.72
CA ALA A 114 -14.35 15.66 -6.82
C ALA A 114 -14.86 15.14 -5.46
N THR A 115 -14.26 15.59 -4.35
CA THR A 115 -14.57 15.09 -3.01
C THR A 115 -15.76 15.84 -2.40
N SER A 116 -16.77 15.09 -1.97
CA SER A 116 -17.95 15.63 -1.27
C SER A 116 -17.56 16.32 0.04
N THR A 117 -17.93 17.59 0.21
CA THR A 117 -17.66 18.34 1.46
C THR A 117 -18.21 17.66 2.72
N PRO A 118 -19.45 17.12 2.73
CA PRO A 118 -19.92 16.27 3.84
C PRO A 118 -19.02 15.08 4.16
N ALA A 119 -18.60 14.32 3.14
CA ALA A 119 -17.73 13.15 3.32
C ALA A 119 -16.35 13.57 3.86
N LEU A 120 -15.79 14.67 3.35
CA LEU A 120 -14.53 15.23 3.83
C LEU A 120 -14.59 15.64 5.30
N ARG A 121 -15.67 16.31 5.71
CA ARG A 121 -15.87 16.68 7.13
C ARG A 121 -15.96 15.45 8.02
N GLN A 122 -16.63 14.39 7.57
CA GLN A 122 -16.72 13.13 8.28
C GLN A 122 -15.34 12.46 8.40
N ALA A 123 -14.61 12.32 7.30
CA ALA A 123 -13.27 11.74 7.29
C ALA A 123 -12.29 12.49 8.19
N ILE A 124 -12.34 13.83 8.21
CA ILE A 124 -11.54 14.67 9.12
C ILE A 124 -11.91 14.38 10.58
N ALA A 125 -13.21 14.34 10.90
CA ALA A 125 -13.67 14.09 12.26
C ALA A 125 -13.24 12.70 12.75
N GLU A 126 -13.34 11.67 11.91
CA GLU A 126 -12.98 10.29 12.26
C GLU A 126 -11.46 10.12 12.45
N ARG A 127 -10.65 10.72 11.57
CA ARG A 127 -9.19 10.57 11.59
C ARG A 127 -8.50 11.42 12.65
N PHE A 128 -9.05 12.58 12.98
CA PHE A 128 -8.35 13.59 13.79
C PHE A 128 -9.04 13.96 15.09
N THR A 129 -10.13 13.28 15.48
CA THR A 129 -10.71 13.46 16.82
C THR A 129 -9.95 12.62 17.86
N SER A 130 -9.35 13.30 18.82
CA SER A 130 -8.73 12.65 19.98
C SER A 130 -9.73 11.80 20.75
N ARG A 131 -9.32 10.59 21.14
CA ARG A 131 -10.09 9.62 21.92
C ARG A 131 -9.18 8.90 22.91
N SER A 132 -9.75 8.08 23.80
CA SER A 132 -8.93 7.29 24.73
C SER A 132 -7.92 6.44 23.96
N GLY A 133 -6.63 6.59 24.27
CA GLY A 133 -5.54 5.90 23.57
C GLY A 133 -5.06 6.54 22.26
N PHE A 134 -5.66 7.66 21.82
CA PHE A 134 -5.25 8.36 20.60
C PHE A 134 -5.41 9.88 20.77
N ILE A 135 -4.30 10.62 20.71
CA ILE A 135 -4.34 12.09 20.76
C ILE A 135 -3.91 12.61 19.38
N SER A 136 -4.83 13.25 18.69
CA SER A 136 -4.54 13.90 17.41
C SER A 136 -3.87 15.24 17.63
N SER A 137 -2.84 15.52 16.83
CA SER A 137 -2.21 16.84 16.74
C SER A 137 -2.84 17.73 15.64
N TYR A 138 -3.80 17.21 14.89
CA TYR A 138 -4.48 17.91 13.80
C TYR A 138 -5.81 18.53 14.26
N PRO A 139 -6.20 19.70 13.72
CA PRO A 139 -7.57 20.19 13.84
C PRO A 139 -8.55 19.21 13.22
N ASN A 140 -9.68 18.99 13.88
CA ASN A 140 -10.70 18.00 13.47
C ASN A 140 -11.91 18.63 12.76
N ARG A 141 -11.77 19.86 12.24
CA ARG A 141 -12.77 20.56 11.45
C ARG A 141 -12.13 21.13 10.20
N LEU A 142 -12.83 21.02 9.08
CA LEU A 142 -12.35 21.52 7.79
C LEU A 142 -12.13 23.04 7.81
N GLU A 143 -12.93 23.78 8.57
CA GLU A 143 -12.82 25.23 8.70
C GLU A 143 -11.53 25.69 9.38
N ASP A 144 -10.86 24.80 10.11
CA ASP A 144 -9.59 25.09 10.79
C ASP A 144 -8.38 24.77 9.89
N TRP A 145 -8.61 24.26 8.68
CA TRP A 145 -7.57 23.95 7.69
C TRP A 145 -7.40 25.11 6.70
N ASP A 146 -6.29 25.12 5.98
CA ASP A 146 -6.07 26.10 4.92
C ASP A 146 -7.11 25.93 3.79
N ALA A 147 -7.59 27.03 3.24
CA ALA A 147 -8.55 27.02 2.14
C ALA A 147 -7.92 26.55 0.82
N ASP A 148 -6.60 26.69 0.67
CA ASP A 148 -5.85 26.16 -0.48
C ASP A 148 -5.37 24.73 -0.19
N PRO A 149 -5.95 23.69 -0.81
CA PRO A 149 -5.55 22.31 -0.58
C PRO A 149 -4.10 22.02 -1.02
N THR A 150 -3.47 22.88 -1.82
CA THR A 150 -2.07 22.71 -2.25
C THR A 150 -1.04 23.14 -1.18
N THR A 151 -1.51 23.62 -0.03
CA THR A 151 -0.68 23.86 1.15
C THR A 151 -0.75 22.74 2.19
N TRP A 152 -1.68 21.79 1.99
CA TRP A 152 -1.92 20.68 2.91
C TRP A 152 -0.77 19.67 2.90
N ASP A 153 -0.56 19.02 4.04
CA ASP A 153 0.40 17.92 4.15
C ASP A 153 -0.15 16.58 3.63
N HIS A 154 0.70 15.56 3.62
CA HIS A 154 0.37 14.23 3.10
C HIS A 154 -0.79 13.55 3.84
N ASN A 155 -0.98 13.84 5.15
CA ASN A 155 -2.08 13.25 5.93
C ASN A 155 -3.39 13.91 5.57
N GLN A 156 -3.38 15.25 5.47
CA GLN A 156 -4.52 16.06 5.08
C GLN A 156 -4.96 15.74 3.64
N LEU A 157 -4.01 15.65 2.71
CA LEU A 157 -4.27 15.23 1.33
C LEU A 157 -4.80 13.80 1.27
N GLY A 158 -4.23 12.87 2.04
CA GLY A 158 -4.74 11.51 2.15
C GLY A 158 -6.17 11.44 2.69
N THR A 159 -6.63 12.44 3.45
CA THR A 159 -8.02 12.51 3.92
C THR A 159 -9.00 12.80 2.80
N LEU A 160 -8.58 13.46 1.71
CA LEU A 160 -9.40 13.58 0.52
C LEU A 160 -9.67 12.22 -0.12
N LEU A 161 -8.66 11.35 -0.24
CA LEU A 161 -8.85 10.00 -0.77
C LEU A 161 -9.77 9.16 0.12
N VAL A 162 -9.60 9.22 1.46
CA VAL A 162 -10.53 8.54 2.39
C VAL A 162 -11.96 9.03 2.21
N ALA A 163 -12.15 10.33 2.02
CA ALA A 163 -13.47 10.92 1.80
C ALA A 163 -14.07 10.58 0.43
N LEU A 164 -13.24 10.51 -0.63
CA LEU A 164 -13.65 10.09 -1.97
C LEU A 164 -14.12 8.63 -1.97
N LEU A 165 -13.40 7.77 -1.24
CA LEU A 165 -13.66 6.33 -1.12
C LEU A 165 -14.69 5.98 -0.02
N ALA A 166 -15.37 6.96 0.58
CA ALA A 166 -16.27 6.72 1.71
C ALA A 166 -17.44 5.78 1.37
N ASP A 167 -17.88 5.80 0.11
CA ASP A 167 -18.96 4.94 -0.40
C ASP A 167 -18.43 3.73 -1.21
N ALA A 168 -17.10 3.56 -1.32
CA ALA A 168 -16.51 2.43 -2.02
C ALA A 168 -16.67 1.14 -1.20
N GLU A 169 -17.20 0.09 -1.83
CA GLU A 169 -17.27 -1.24 -1.22
C GLU A 169 -15.92 -1.96 -1.41
N ASP A 170 -15.17 -2.19 -0.33
CA ASP A 170 -13.93 -3.01 -0.27
C ASP A 170 -13.01 -2.88 -1.50
N TYR A 171 -12.70 -1.64 -1.93
CA TYR A 171 -11.88 -1.36 -3.13
C TYR A 171 -10.53 -2.09 -3.12
N GLU A 172 -9.92 -2.26 -1.95
CA GLU A 172 -8.66 -3.01 -1.82
C GLU A 172 -8.82 -4.48 -2.22
N ARG A 173 -10.02 -5.07 -2.14
CA ARG A 173 -10.26 -6.44 -2.58
C ARG A 173 -10.20 -6.50 -4.09
N GLU A 174 -10.85 -5.57 -4.78
CA GLU A 174 -10.83 -5.52 -6.24
C GLU A 174 -9.41 -5.31 -6.76
N ILE A 175 -8.65 -4.43 -6.11
CA ILE A 175 -7.22 -4.23 -6.42
C ILE A 175 -6.43 -5.52 -6.16
N TRP A 176 -6.64 -6.17 -5.00
CA TRP A 176 -5.96 -7.42 -4.66
C TRP A 176 -6.27 -8.54 -5.67
N GLU A 177 -7.53 -8.69 -6.09
CA GLU A 177 -7.94 -9.69 -7.08
C GLU A 177 -7.26 -9.44 -8.43
N ARG A 178 -7.23 -8.18 -8.89
CA ARG A 178 -6.52 -7.79 -10.13
C ARG A 178 -5.02 -8.07 -10.05
N MET A 179 -4.39 -7.75 -8.92
CA MET A 179 -2.96 -8.00 -8.72
C MET A 179 -2.65 -9.50 -8.68
N SER A 180 -3.50 -10.30 -8.01
CA SER A 180 -3.42 -11.76 -8.00
C SER A 180 -3.53 -12.36 -9.40
N ASP A 181 -4.53 -11.93 -10.18
CA ASP A 181 -4.74 -12.38 -11.58
C ASP A 181 -3.56 -12.04 -12.52
N ARG A 182 -2.69 -11.12 -12.09
CA ARG A 182 -1.50 -10.67 -12.83
C ARG A 182 -0.20 -11.19 -12.24
N ASN A 183 -0.26 -12.13 -11.29
CA ASN A 183 0.91 -12.74 -10.64
C ASN A 183 1.85 -11.70 -10.02
N VAL A 184 1.29 -10.63 -9.45
CA VAL A 184 2.10 -9.59 -8.79
C VAL A 184 2.79 -10.17 -7.55
N PHE A 185 2.12 -11.03 -6.79
CA PHE A 185 2.70 -11.67 -5.60
C PHE A 185 3.84 -12.64 -5.97
N ASP A 186 3.69 -13.39 -7.06
CA ASP A 186 4.74 -14.24 -7.61
C ASP A 186 5.97 -13.43 -8.02
N SER A 187 5.73 -12.32 -8.72
CA SER A 187 6.78 -11.39 -9.13
C SER A 187 7.46 -10.72 -7.93
N ALA A 188 6.69 -10.40 -6.88
CA ALA A 188 7.20 -9.86 -5.63
C ALA A 188 8.13 -10.85 -4.93
N PHE A 189 7.73 -12.12 -4.86
CA PHE A 189 8.52 -13.19 -4.26
C PHE A 189 9.78 -13.49 -5.08
N ASP A 190 9.67 -13.56 -6.40
CA ASP A 190 10.81 -13.75 -7.29
C ASP A 190 11.88 -12.66 -7.12
N ASN A 191 11.45 -11.40 -6.98
CA ASN A 191 12.35 -10.27 -6.73
C ASN A 191 12.94 -10.25 -5.30
N CYS A 192 12.32 -10.97 -4.36
CA CYS A 192 12.74 -11.07 -2.97
C CYS A 192 13.92 -12.05 -2.80
N VAL A 193 13.92 -13.16 -3.54
CA VAL A 193 14.90 -14.25 -3.39
C VAL A 193 16.10 -14.03 -4.30
N ASP A 194 17.31 -14.11 -3.73
CA ASP A 194 18.53 -14.24 -4.53
C ASP A 194 18.68 -15.68 -5.03
N TRP A 195 18.11 -15.96 -6.20
CA TRP A 195 18.11 -17.31 -6.79
C TRP A 195 19.49 -17.82 -7.16
N GLU A 196 20.44 -16.95 -7.52
CA GLU A 196 21.83 -17.36 -7.78
C GLU A 196 22.49 -17.87 -6.51
N LYS A 197 22.27 -17.18 -5.38
CA LYS A 197 22.76 -17.62 -4.07
C LYS A 197 22.04 -18.89 -3.61
N PHE A 198 20.73 -18.98 -3.81
CA PHE A 198 19.93 -20.16 -3.50
C PHE A 198 20.47 -21.40 -4.23
N ASP A 199 20.67 -21.31 -5.55
CA ASP A 199 21.23 -22.39 -6.38
C ASP A 199 22.63 -22.82 -5.96
N ALA A 200 23.43 -21.89 -5.43
CA ALA A 200 24.76 -22.20 -4.92
C ALA A 200 24.67 -23.02 -3.62
N LEU A 201 23.82 -22.60 -2.67
CA LEU A 201 23.63 -23.31 -1.40
C LEU A 201 23.00 -24.69 -1.62
N LEU A 202 22.03 -24.80 -2.51
CA LEU A 202 21.35 -26.06 -2.81
C LEU A 202 22.30 -27.14 -3.36
N LYS A 203 23.38 -26.76 -4.04
CA LYS A 203 24.40 -27.71 -4.54
C LYS A 203 25.37 -28.19 -3.46
N GLU A 204 25.44 -27.49 -2.33
CA GLU A 204 26.31 -27.82 -1.21
C GLU A 204 25.63 -28.78 -0.20
N GLU A 205 24.31 -28.94 -0.30
CA GLU A 205 23.50 -29.96 0.39
C GLU A 205 23.68 -31.37 -0.21
#